data_AF-A0A3D5JVI9-F1
#
_entry.id   AF-A0A3D5JVI9-F1
#
_cell.length_a   1.000
_cell.length_b   1.000
_cell.length_c   1.000
_cell.angle_alpha   90.00
_cell.angle_beta   90.00
_cell.angle_gamma   90.00
#
_symmetry.space_group_name_H-M   'P 1'
#
loop_
_entity.id
_entity.type
_entity.pdbx_description
1 polymer ?
#
loop_
_entity_poly.entity_id
_entity_poly.type
_entity_poly.pdbx_seq_one_letter_code
_entity_poly.pdbx_strand_id
1 'polypeptide(L)' 'MEILIRRFGLDGNETAMLEEIGKQFGVTRERVRQLQNTALAKLRHKIDELEKAPQ' A
#
# COMPACT_ATOMS: atom_id res chain seq x y z
N MET A 1 6.13 0.74 3.81
CA MET A 1 4.76 0.20 3.98
C MET A 1 3.75 1.25 4.44
N GLU A 2 4.21 2.40 4.96
CA GLU A 2 3.40 3.53 5.43
C GLU A 2 2.22 3.94 4.52
N ILE A 3 2.41 3.99 3.19
CA ILE A 3 1.34 4.34 2.24
C ILE A 3 0.18 3.34 2.30
N LEU A 4 0.45 2.03 2.38
CA LEU A 4 -0.61 1.03 2.48
C LEU A 4 -1.28 1.05 3.85
N ILE A 5 -0.50 1.23 4.92
CA ILE A 5 -1.02 1.30 6.28
C ILE A 5 -2.05 2.42 6.39
N ARG A 6 -1.67 3.64 5.97
CA ARG A 6 -2.56 4.80 5.97
C ARG A 6 -3.72 4.65 4.97
N ARG A 7 -3.48 4.06 3.79
CA ARG A 7 -4.53 3.92 2.77
C ARG A 7 -5.63 2.96 3.19
N PHE A 8 -5.29 1.93 3.96
CA PHE A 8 -6.20 0.86 4.35
C PHE A 8 -6.52 0.82 5.84
N GLY A 9 -6.03 1.78 6.64
CA GLY A 9 -6.27 1.85 8.08
C GLY A 9 -5.72 0.65 8.85
N LEU A 10 -4.60 0.08 8.40
CA LEU A 10 -4.06 -1.19 8.94
C LEU A 10 -3.47 -1.04 10.35
N ASP A 11 -3.31 0.18 10.82
CA ASP A 11 -2.87 0.56 12.17
C ASP A 11 -4.04 0.96 13.09
N GLY A 12 -5.29 0.76 12.64
CA GLY A 12 -6.49 1.13 13.39
C GLY A 12 -6.90 2.60 13.23
N ASN A 13 -6.21 3.37 12.39
CA ASN A 13 -6.62 4.72 12.02
C ASN A 13 -7.60 4.71 10.83
N GLU A 14 -8.24 5.85 10.57
CA GLU A 14 -9.08 6.04 9.39
C GLU A 14 -8.26 5.97 8.08
N THR A 15 -8.92 5.55 7.00
CA THR A 15 -8.28 5.46 5.69
C THR A 15 -8.00 6.85 5.12
N ALA A 16 -6.75 7.11 4.74
CA ALA A 16 -6.37 8.35 4.07
C ALA A 16 -6.54 8.29 2.54
N MET A 17 -6.90 9.39 1.91
CA MET A 17 -6.93 9.54 0.46
C MET A 17 -5.53 9.67 -0.14
N LEU A 18 -5.38 9.27 -1.40
CA LEU A 18 -4.12 9.40 -2.14
C LEU A 18 -3.58 10.83 -2.19
N GLU A 19 -4.48 11.81 -2.22
CA GLU A 19 -4.12 13.24 -2.23
C GLU A 19 -3.57 13.69 -0.87
N GLU A 20 -4.18 13.25 0.24
CA GLU A 20 -3.75 13.58 1.60
C GLU A 20 -2.38 12.98 1.89
N ILE A 21 -2.20 11.71 1.52
CA ILE A 21 -0.90 11.03 1.57
C ILE A 21 0.09 11.79 0.69
N GLY A 22 -0.28 12.17 -0.53
CA GLY A 22 0.60 12.93 -1.43
C GLY A 22 1.08 14.24 -0.81
N LYS A 23 0.16 15.03 -0.26
CA LYS A 23 0.45 16.27 0.47
C LYS A 23 1.40 16.04 1.64
N GLN A 24 1.15 15.00 2.45
CA GLN A 24 1.98 14.68 3.61
C GLN A 24 3.42 14.28 3.22
N PHE A 25 3.59 13.53 2.14
CA PHE A 25 4.90 13.05 1.68
C PHE A 25 5.58 13.98 0.66
N GLY A 26 4.98 15.13 0.33
CA GLY A 26 5.52 16.06 -0.67
C GLY A 26 5.56 15.47 -2.08
N VAL A 27 4.67 14.54 -2.40
CA VAL A 27 4.60 13.86 -3.70
C VAL A 27 3.23 14.04 -4.35
N THR A 28 3.16 13.86 -5.66
CA THR A 28 1.90 13.94 -6.39
C THR A 28 0.98 12.76 -6.04
N ARG A 29 -0.34 12.97 -6.15
CA ARG A 29 -1.36 11.91 -6.02
C ARG A 29 -1.03 10.70 -6.90
N GLU A 30 -0.56 10.94 -8.11
CA GLU A 30 -0.19 9.89 -9.06
C GLU A 30 1.03 9.10 -8.58
N ARG A 31 2.01 9.76 -7.96
CA ARG A 31 3.15 9.08 -7.36
C ARG A 31 2.72 8.14 -6.24
N VAL A 32 1.78 8.56 -5.38
CA VAL A 32 1.21 7.69 -4.34
C VAL A 32 0.48 6.49 -4.95
N ARG A 33 -0.31 6.71 -6.02
CA ARG A 33 -1.01 5.63 -6.74
C ARG A 33 -0.04 4.58 -7.27
N GLN A 34 1.08 5.01 -7.87
CA GLN A 34 2.12 4.10 -8.37
C GLN A 34 2.73 3.28 -7.22
N LEU A 35 3.11 3.94 -6.12
CA LEU A 35 3.68 3.26 -4.96
C LEU A 35 2.71 2.25 -4.34
N GLN A 36 1.41 2.60 -4.25
CA GLN A 36 0.36 1.67 -3.83
C GLN A 36 0.34 0.43 -4.72
N ASN A 37 0.28 0.59 -6.04
CA ASN A 37 0.21 -0.54 -6.97
C ASN A 37 1.46 -1.43 -6.89
N THR A 38 2.66 -0.84 -6.80
CA THR A 38 3.90 -1.61 -6.62
C THR A 38 3.87 -2.42 -5.32
N ALA A 39 3.38 -1.83 -4.23
CA ALA A 39 3.30 -2.51 -2.95
C ALA A 39 2.25 -3.64 -2.96
N LEU A 40 1.09 -3.43 -3.57
CA LEU A 40 0.06 -4.47 -3.74
C LEU A 40 0.55 -5.62 -4.61
N ALA A 41 1.27 -5.34 -5.70
CA ALA A 41 1.85 -6.39 -6.54
C ALA A 41 2.85 -7.25 -5.75
N LYS A 42 3.71 -6.63 -4.93
CA LYS A 42 4.64 -7.35 -4.04
C LYS A 42 3.91 -8.21 -3.00
N LEU A 43 2.81 -7.71 -2.44
CA LEU A 43 2.01 -8.48 -1.48
C LEU A 43 1.35 -9.68 -2.15
N ARG A 44 0.78 -9.51 -3.34
CA ARG A 44 0.20 -10.62 -4.10
C ARG A 44 1.23 -11.70 -4.40
N HIS A 45 2.42 -11.31 -4.86
CA HIS A 45 3.52 -12.27 -5.06
C HIS A 45 3.87 -13.04 -3.80
N LYS A 46 3.96 -12.37 -2.65
CA LYS A 46 4.22 -13.04 -1.36
C LYS A 46 3.11 -14.00 -0.96
N ILE A 47 1.84 -13.65 -1.19
CA ILE A 47 0.70 -14.53 -0.91
C ILE A 47 0.76 -15.77 -1.83
N ASP A 48 0.98 -15.57 -3.13
CA ASP A 48 1.13 -16.66 -4.10
C ASP A 48 2.30 -17.60 -3.73
N GLU A 49 3.40 -17.08 -3.17
CA GLU A 49 4.51 -17.89 -2.66
C GLU A 49 4.13 -18.70 -1.41
N LEU A 50 3.38 -18.10 -0.49
CA LEU A 50 2.90 -18.77 0.72
C LEU A 50 1.90 -19.89 0.40
N GLU A 51 1.01 -19.68 -0.58
CA GLU A 51 0.03 -20.69 -1.03
C GLU A 51 0.69 -21.88 -1.74
N LYS A 52 1.86 -21.66 -2.35
CA LYS A 52 2.62 -22.71 -3.06
C LYS A 52 3.64 -23.43 -2.17
N ALA A 53 3.83 -23.00 -0.93
CA ALA A 53 4.70 -23.69 0.00
C ALA A 53 4.10 -25.07 0.33
N PRO A 54 4.87 -26.18 0.17
CA PRO A 54 4.37 -27.48 0.61
C PRO A 54 4.12 -27.43 2.12
N GLN A 55 2.95 -27.94 2.52
CA GLN A 55 2.51 -28.02 3.90
C GLN A 55 3.39 -28.95 4.72
#